data_AF-A0A512IPE8-F1
#
_entry.id   AF-A0A512IPE8-F1
#
_cell.length_a   1.000
_cell.length_b   1.000
_cell.length_c   1.000
_cell.angle_alpha   90.00
_cell.angle_beta   90.00
_cell.angle_gamma   90.00
#
_symmetry.space_group_name_H-M   'P 1'
#
loop_
_entity.id
_entity.type
_entity.pdbx_description
1 polymer ?
#
loop_
_entity_poly.entity_id
_entity_poly.type
_entity_poly.pdbx_seq_one_letter_code
_entity_poly.pdbx_strand_id
1 'polypeptide(L)'
;MSHAFDAATAAPDNPAAEPRVPGLLGGVDRALQLVNRIILLAGGAALVCACLVLSYSVVVRYLFREPTDWQDEMAVFLIVGATFFSAAAVQAKRGHVAIEALTGLLSPTVNRIRLLCADVISLAFVAFFTWKSWSLFHEAFVDGQTSQSSWGPPLWIPYMLMAAGMTLLSVQFVLQIAEAVLYGPRAAGWAKPKIGVGADVNADMNHRPGLTPSGPDPLRSTTGDQR
;
A
#
# COMPACT_ATOMS: atom_id res chain seq x y z
N MET A 1 10.84 32.84 -3.09
CA MET A 1 9.85 31.96 -2.41
C MET A 1 9.00 31.22 -3.45
N SER A 2 9.57 30.28 -4.20
CA SER A 2 8.84 29.56 -5.28
C SER A 2 9.09 28.05 -5.34
N HIS A 3 9.75 27.45 -4.34
CA HIS A 3 10.04 26.01 -4.32
C HIS A 3 8.83 25.12 -3.93
N ALA A 4 7.64 25.69 -3.76
CA ALA A 4 6.46 24.94 -3.29
C ALA A 4 5.72 24.17 -4.40
N PHE A 5 6.10 24.32 -5.69
CA PHE A 5 5.39 23.71 -6.82
C PHE A 5 6.11 22.52 -7.50
N ASP A 6 7.33 22.17 -7.10
CA ASP A 6 8.05 21.01 -7.66
C ASP A 6 7.52 19.65 -7.17
N ALA A 7 6.60 19.62 -6.21
CA ALA A 7 5.88 18.41 -5.80
C ALA A 7 4.92 17.88 -6.89
N ALA A 8 4.69 18.64 -7.97
CA ALA A 8 3.82 18.26 -9.09
C ALA A 8 4.52 17.41 -10.17
N THR A 9 5.84 17.17 -10.08
CA THR A 9 6.55 16.20 -10.95
C THR A 9 6.54 14.78 -10.35
N ALA A 10 5.43 14.40 -9.71
CA ALA A 10 5.05 13.00 -9.70
C ALA A 10 4.66 12.67 -11.15
N ALA A 11 5.64 12.27 -11.95
CA ALA A 11 5.42 11.74 -13.28
C ALA A 11 4.19 10.81 -13.24
N PRO A 12 3.23 10.93 -14.16
CA PRO A 12 2.07 10.07 -14.15
C PRO A 12 2.57 8.62 -14.20
N ASP A 13 2.38 7.90 -13.09
CA ASP A 13 2.58 6.46 -13.06
C ASP A 13 1.74 5.90 -14.20
N ASN A 14 2.44 5.33 -15.18
CA ASN A 14 1.91 4.88 -16.45
C ASN A 14 0.59 4.09 -16.24
N PRO A 15 -0.55 4.56 -16.78
CA PRO A 15 -1.85 3.97 -16.53
C PRO A 15 -2.06 2.74 -17.41
N ALA A 16 -1.36 1.64 -17.10
CA ALA A 16 -1.70 0.28 -17.45
C ALA A 16 -0.55 -0.62 -16.99
N ALA A 17 -0.69 -1.22 -15.80
CA ALA A 17 0.09 -2.40 -15.48
C ALA A 17 -0.30 -3.48 -16.51
N GLU A 18 0.52 -3.69 -17.53
CA GLU A 18 0.35 -4.83 -18.43
C GLU A 18 0.31 -6.13 -17.60
N PRO A 19 -0.47 -7.13 -18.02
CA PRO A 19 -0.58 -8.42 -17.32
C PRO A 19 0.83 -8.99 -17.09
N ARG A 20 1.25 -9.06 -15.82
CA ARG A 20 2.65 -9.30 -15.46
C ARG A 20 3.14 -10.73 -15.75
N VAL A 21 2.23 -11.65 -16.06
CA VAL A 21 2.55 -13.07 -16.27
C VAL A 21 1.63 -13.72 -17.33
N PRO A 22 2.17 -14.52 -18.27
CA PRO A 22 1.35 -15.33 -19.19
C PRO A 22 0.79 -16.59 -18.49
N GLY A 23 -0.46 -16.97 -18.83
CA GLY A 23 -1.11 -18.21 -18.36
C GLY A 23 -2.23 -18.02 -17.31
N LEU A 24 -2.55 -19.09 -16.56
CA LEU A 24 -3.61 -19.10 -15.54
C LEU A 24 -3.40 -18.06 -14.44
N LEU A 25 -2.15 -17.83 -14.00
CA LEU A 25 -1.81 -16.78 -13.03
C LEU A 25 -2.16 -15.38 -13.55
N GLY A 26 -2.01 -15.13 -14.85
CA GLY A 26 -2.39 -13.84 -15.45
C GLY A 26 -3.90 -13.63 -15.53
N GLY A 27 -4.69 -14.70 -15.52
CA GLY A 27 -6.14 -14.62 -15.35
C GLY A 27 -6.53 -14.23 -13.92
N VAL A 28 -5.90 -14.88 -12.94
CA VAL A 28 -6.10 -14.60 -11.51
C VAL A 28 -5.69 -13.17 -11.14
N ASP A 29 -4.54 -12.70 -11.64
CA ASP A 29 -4.07 -11.33 -11.43
C ASP A 29 -5.07 -10.30 -11.98
N ARG A 30 -5.56 -10.48 -13.22
CA ARG A 30 -6.59 -9.57 -13.78
C ARG A 30 -7.88 -9.57 -12.98
N ALA A 31 -8.34 -10.73 -12.52
CA ALA A 31 -9.52 -10.84 -11.67
C ALA A 31 -9.32 -10.10 -10.35
N LEU A 32 -8.15 -10.27 -9.71
CA LEU A 32 -7.79 -9.54 -8.50
C LEU A 32 -7.68 -8.04 -8.73
N GLN A 33 -7.13 -7.59 -9.86
CA GLN A 33 -7.08 -6.17 -10.20
C GLN A 33 -8.48 -5.55 -10.34
N LEU A 34 -9.42 -6.27 -10.96
CA LEU A 34 -10.81 -5.84 -11.06
C LEU A 34 -11.46 -5.76 -9.66
N VAL A 35 -11.27 -6.81 -8.85
CA VAL A 35 -11.76 -6.87 -7.47
C VAL A 35 -11.18 -5.70 -6.65
N ASN A 36 -9.87 -5.48 -6.70
CA ASN A 36 -9.20 -4.39 -6.01
C ASN A 36 -9.70 -3.01 -6.45
N ARG A 37 -10.01 -2.82 -7.74
CA ARG A 37 -10.59 -1.56 -8.24
C ARG A 37 -12.00 -1.31 -7.67
N ILE A 38 -12.85 -2.33 -7.68
CA ILE A 38 -14.20 -2.24 -7.10
C ILE A 38 -14.11 -1.92 -5.61
N ILE A 39 -13.21 -2.61 -4.91
CA ILE A 39 -12.99 -2.47 -3.47
C ILE A 39 -12.46 -1.09 -3.10
N LEU A 40 -11.56 -0.50 -3.89
CA LEU A 40 -11.11 0.88 -3.67
C LEU A 40 -12.23 1.90 -3.88
N LEU A 41 -13.06 1.71 -4.91
CA LEU A 41 -14.21 2.58 -5.15
C LEU A 41 -15.23 2.46 -4.01
N ALA A 42 -15.53 1.24 -3.59
CA ALA A 42 -16.44 0.96 -2.48
C ALA A 42 -15.90 1.52 -1.15
N GLY A 43 -14.59 1.34 -0.87
CA GLY A 43 -13.94 1.87 0.33
C GLY A 43 -13.91 3.41 0.34
N GLY A 44 -13.61 4.04 -0.80
CA GLY A 44 -13.69 5.49 -0.95
C GLY A 44 -15.11 6.02 -0.73
N ALA A 45 -16.11 5.36 -1.32
CA ALA A 45 -17.51 5.71 -1.11
C ALA A 45 -17.92 5.53 0.36
N ALA A 46 -17.51 4.44 1.02
CA ALA A 46 -17.78 4.19 2.43
C ALA A 46 -17.19 5.26 3.34
N LEU A 47 -15.97 5.74 3.06
CA LEU A 47 -15.35 6.86 3.78
C LEU A 47 -16.11 8.18 3.60
N VAL A 48 -16.54 8.49 2.38
CA VAL A 48 -17.39 9.66 2.12
C VAL A 48 -18.71 9.54 2.87
N CYS A 49 -19.36 8.37 2.84
CA CYS A 49 -20.57 8.12 3.61
C CYS A 49 -20.35 8.28 5.12
N ALA A 50 -19.25 7.75 5.68
CA ALA A 50 -18.93 7.92 7.09
C ALA A 50 -18.75 9.40 7.45
N CYS A 51 -18.07 10.17 6.60
CA CYS A 51 -17.91 11.61 6.79
C CYS A 51 -19.26 12.35 6.76
N LEU A 52 -20.15 12.01 5.82
CA LEU A 52 -21.49 12.60 5.74
C LEU A 52 -22.35 12.26 6.95
N VAL A 53 -22.27 11.03 7.45
CA VAL A 53 -23.02 10.54 8.62
C VAL A 53 -22.60 11.27 9.89
N LEU A 54 -21.29 11.41 10.09
CA LEU A 54 -20.74 12.17 11.22
C LEU A 54 -21.03 13.67 11.09
N SER A 55 -20.97 14.22 9.87
CA SER A 55 -21.35 15.63 9.64
C SER A 55 -22.83 15.87 9.95
N TYR A 56 -23.69 14.93 9.54
CA TYR A 56 -25.11 14.95 9.86
C TYR A 56 -25.36 14.87 11.37
N SER A 57 -24.64 14.02 12.12
CA SER A 57 -24.80 13.91 13.57
C SER A 57 -24.50 15.23 14.28
N VAL A 58 -23.45 15.92 13.85
CA VAL A 58 -23.08 17.26 14.33
C VAL A 58 -24.21 18.26 14.01
N VAL A 59 -24.66 18.32 12.76
CA VAL A 59 -25.73 19.24 12.32
C VAL A 59 -26.99 19.03 13.16
N VAL A 60 -27.48 17.80 13.29
CA VAL A 60 -28.70 17.49 14.05
C VAL A 60 -28.55 17.85 15.53
N ARG A 61 -27.42 17.47 16.14
CA ARG A 61 -27.17 17.73 17.55
C ARG A 61 -27.15 19.23 17.87
N TYR A 62 -26.56 20.06 17.01
CA TYR A 62 -26.44 21.50 17.28
C TYR A 62 -27.65 22.32 16.83
N LEU A 63 -28.26 22.00 15.69
CA LEU A 63 -29.41 22.76 15.16
C LEU A 63 -30.75 22.30 15.75
N PHE A 64 -30.95 20.99 15.86
CA PHE A 64 -32.21 20.40 16.27
C PHE A 64 -32.21 19.97 17.75
N ARG A 65 -31.05 20.01 18.43
CA ARG A 65 -30.86 19.66 19.85
C ARG A 65 -31.29 18.24 20.22
N GLU A 66 -31.37 17.36 19.23
CA GLU A 66 -31.66 15.93 19.42
C GLU A 66 -30.39 15.11 19.17
N PRO A 67 -29.91 14.34 20.17
CA PRO A 67 -28.84 13.39 19.96
C PRO A 67 -29.36 12.18 19.19
N THR A 68 -28.50 11.61 18.39
CA THR A 68 -28.77 10.49 17.49
C THR A 68 -27.77 9.38 17.80
N ASP A 69 -28.27 8.16 18.05
CA ASP A 69 -27.50 7.10 18.72
C ASP A 69 -26.87 6.08 17.76
N TRP A 70 -27.13 6.17 16.46
CA TRP A 70 -26.73 5.15 15.46
C TRP A 70 -25.53 5.54 14.59
N GLN A 71 -25.16 6.84 14.57
CA GLN A 71 -24.17 7.35 13.61
C GLN A 71 -22.76 6.91 13.94
N ASP A 72 -22.41 6.82 15.22
CA ASP A 72 -21.06 6.51 15.67
C ASP A 72 -20.69 5.08 15.24
N GLU A 73 -21.58 4.10 15.48
CA GLU A 73 -21.37 2.71 15.06
C GLU A 73 -21.40 2.56 13.55
N MET A 74 -22.32 3.24 12.87
CA MET A 74 -22.40 3.15 11.43
C MET A 74 -21.13 3.70 10.77
N ALA A 75 -20.60 4.82 11.28
CA ALA A 75 -19.32 5.36 10.83
C ALA A 75 -18.17 4.39 11.11
N VAL A 76 -18.11 3.80 12.30
CA VAL A 76 -17.09 2.78 12.64
C VAL A 76 -17.17 1.59 11.68
N PHE A 77 -18.36 1.07 11.38
CA PHE A 77 -18.52 -0.09 10.50
C PHE A 77 -18.08 0.23 9.07
N LEU A 78 -18.43 1.42 8.57
CA LEU A 78 -18.00 1.90 7.26
C LEU A 78 -16.48 2.07 7.19
N ILE A 79 -15.85 2.63 8.24
CA ILE A 79 -14.40 2.83 8.31
C ILE A 79 -13.67 1.48 8.41
N VAL A 80 -14.16 0.54 9.22
CA VAL A 80 -13.61 -0.83 9.30
C VAL A 80 -13.64 -1.49 7.93
N GLY A 81 -14.81 -1.44 7.27
CA GLY A 81 -14.95 -1.93 5.90
C GLY A 81 -13.94 -1.29 4.96
N ALA A 82 -13.96 0.04 4.85
CA ALA A 82 -13.05 0.78 3.98
C ALA A 82 -11.59 0.47 4.24
N THR A 83 -11.18 0.33 5.51
CA THR A 83 -9.78 0.09 5.90
C THR A 83 -9.29 -1.26 5.41
N PHE A 84 -9.96 -2.35 5.79
CA PHE A 84 -9.49 -3.71 5.48
C PHE A 84 -9.58 -4.02 3.99
N PHE A 85 -10.64 -3.54 3.34
CA PHE A 85 -10.80 -3.68 1.89
C PHE A 85 -9.76 -2.87 1.12
N SER A 86 -9.52 -1.60 1.49
CA SER A 86 -8.48 -0.79 0.84
C SER A 86 -7.08 -1.33 1.08
N ALA A 87 -6.80 -1.92 2.25
CA ALA A 87 -5.49 -2.51 2.55
C ALA A 87 -5.09 -3.59 1.52
N ALA A 88 -6.01 -4.49 1.16
CA ALA A 88 -5.77 -5.51 0.13
C ALA A 88 -5.43 -4.88 -1.24
N ALA A 89 -6.20 -3.87 -1.64
CA ALA A 89 -6.02 -3.21 -2.93
C ALA A 89 -4.75 -2.33 -2.98
N VAL A 90 -4.36 -1.71 -1.86
CA VAL A 90 -3.09 -0.97 -1.74
C VAL A 90 -1.91 -1.95 -1.77
N GLN A 91 -2.01 -3.09 -1.09
CA GLN A 91 -1.00 -4.13 -1.14
C GLN A 91 -0.76 -4.61 -2.57
N ALA A 92 -1.83 -4.75 -3.37
CA ALA A 92 -1.75 -5.15 -4.77
C ALA A 92 -0.95 -4.16 -5.64
N LYS A 93 -1.03 -2.87 -5.36
CA LYS A 93 -0.28 -1.84 -6.09
C LYS A 93 1.22 -1.86 -5.80
N ARG A 94 1.68 -2.66 -4.83
CA ARG A 94 3.10 -2.79 -4.44
C ARG A 94 3.81 -1.44 -4.36
N GLY A 95 3.19 -0.52 -3.63
CA GLY A 95 3.86 0.66 -3.09
C GLY A 95 4.67 0.27 -1.86
N HIS A 96 5.52 -0.75 -1.98
CA HIS A 96 6.56 -0.94 -0.98
C HIS A 96 7.46 0.29 -1.07
N VAL A 97 7.13 1.29 -0.27
CA VAL A 97 8.08 2.20 0.37
C VAL A 97 8.96 1.32 1.29
N ALA A 98 9.54 0.25 0.73
CA ALA A 98 10.47 -0.64 1.39
C ALA A 98 11.76 0.14 1.50
N ILE A 99 11.75 1.15 2.38
CA ILE A 99 12.88 1.98 2.79
C ILE A 99 13.85 2.07 1.62
N GLU A 100 13.45 2.76 0.54
CA GLU A 100 14.29 2.86 -0.67
C GLU A 100 15.70 3.34 -0.29
N ALA A 101 15.81 4.12 0.81
CA ALA A 101 17.04 4.51 1.46
C ALA A 101 18.00 3.35 1.78
N LEU A 102 17.50 2.16 2.14
CA LEU A 102 18.31 0.98 2.43
C LEU A 102 18.51 0.08 1.20
N THR A 103 17.82 0.33 0.09
CA THR A 103 17.99 -0.45 -1.16
C THR A 103 19.21 -0.02 -1.96
N GLY A 104 19.65 1.24 -1.84
CA GLY A 104 20.83 1.76 -2.53
C GLY A 104 22.17 1.31 -1.95
N LEU A 105 22.18 0.77 -0.72
CA LEU A 105 23.40 0.35 0.00
C LEU A 105 23.69 -1.15 -0.10
N LEU A 106 22.71 -1.97 -0.53
CA LEU A 106 22.80 -3.42 -0.51
C LEU A 106 22.95 -4.00 -1.93
N SER A 107 23.64 -5.15 -2.03
CA SER A 107 23.74 -5.87 -3.31
C SER A 107 22.36 -6.37 -3.77
N PRO A 108 22.13 -6.49 -5.10
CA PRO A 108 20.82 -6.85 -5.66
C PRO A 108 20.24 -8.16 -5.11
N THR A 109 21.12 -9.14 -4.81
CA THR A 109 20.73 -10.44 -4.28
C THR A 109 20.28 -10.38 -2.82
N VAL A 110 20.98 -9.59 -1.99
CA VAL A 110 20.61 -9.44 -0.57
C VAL A 110 19.31 -8.65 -0.44
N ASN A 111 19.12 -7.63 -1.28
CA ASN A 111 17.86 -6.88 -1.30
C ASN A 111 16.67 -7.78 -1.71
N ARG A 112 16.89 -8.71 -2.65
CA ARG A 112 15.88 -9.71 -3.04
C ARG A 112 15.48 -10.63 -1.90
N ILE A 113 16.45 -11.18 -1.17
CA ILE A 113 16.18 -12.08 -0.04
C ILE A 113 15.45 -11.30 1.06
N ARG A 114 15.90 -10.07 1.37
CA ARG A 114 15.27 -9.19 2.36
C ARG A 114 13.78 -8.95 2.04
N LEU A 115 13.47 -8.59 0.80
CA LEU A 115 12.09 -8.35 0.36
C LEU A 115 11.24 -9.62 0.45
N LEU A 116 11.78 -10.76 0.02
CA LEU A 116 11.07 -12.04 0.13
C LEU A 116 10.81 -12.43 1.59
N CYS A 117 11.80 -12.27 2.48
CA CYS A 117 11.62 -12.52 3.91
C CYS A 117 10.56 -11.59 4.52
N ALA A 118 10.57 -10.30 4.16
CA ALA A 118 9.57 -9.34 4.61
C ALA A 118 8.15 -9.72 4.13
N ASP A 119 8.00 -10.15 2.88
CA ASP A 119 6.73 -10.62 2.32
C ASP A 119 6.25 -11.88 3.07
N VAL A 120 7.14 -12.85 3.35
CA VAL A 120 6.80 -14.09 4.07
C VAL A 120 6.38 -13.82 5.52
N ILE A 121 7.10 -12.95 6.23
CA ILE A 121 6.75 -12.57 7.61
C ILE A 121 5.40 -11.83 7.62
N SER A 122 5.21 -10.92 6.67
CA SER A 122 3.93 -10.21 6.50
C SER A 122 2.78 -11.19 6.21
N LEU A 123 2.99 -12.17 5.33
CA LEU A 123 2.00 -13.21 5.05
C LEU A 123 1.66 -14.02 6.30
N ALA A 124 2.65 -14.44 7.09
CA ALA A 124 2.41 -15.19 8.32
C ALA A 124 1.56 -14.38 9.32
N PHE A 125 1.87 -13.10 9.50
CA PHE A 125 1.09 -12.19 10.34
C PHE A 125 -0.34 -12.02 9.82
N VAL A 126 -0.50 -11.75 8.53
CA VAL A 126 -1.82 -11.56 7.89
C VAL A 126 -2.65 -12.84 7.95
N ALA A 127 -2.05 -14.01 7.76
CA ALA A 127 -2.73 -15.30 7.85
C ALA A 127 -3.23 -15.58 9.27
N PHE A 128 -2.40 -15.32 10.29
CA PHE A 128 -2.82 -15.42 11.69
C PHE A 128 -3.98 -14.46 12.00
N PHE A 129 -3.87 -13.21 11.55
CA PHE A 129 -4.91 -12.21 11.79
C PHE A 129 -6.21 -12.54 11.04
N THR A 130 -6.12 -13.12 9.85
CA THR A 130 -7.28 -13.61 9.08
C THR A 130 -8.01 -14.71 9.85
N TRP A 131 -7.27 -15.68 10.40
CA TRP A 131 -7.86 -16.73 11.22
C TRP A 131 -8.54 -16.16 12.46
N LYS A 132 -7.86 -15.27 13.20
CA LYS A 132 -8.44 -14.59 14.37
C LYS A 132 -9.69 -13.77 14.02
N SER A 133 -9.70 -13.10 12.88
CA SER A 133 -10.86 -12.32 12.41
C SER A 133 -12.06 -13.22 12.15
N TRP A 134 -11.85 -14.39 11.54
CA TRP A 134 -12.91 -15.39 11.33
C TRP A 134 -13.42 -16.00 12.64
N SER A 135 -12.52 -16.28 13.60
CA SER A 135 -12.94 -16.73 14.93
C SER A 135 -13.82 -15.68 15.62
N LEU A 136 -13.44 -14.41 15.54
CA LEU A 136 -14.19 -13.30 16.16
C LEU A 136 -15.55 -13.10 15.49
N PHE A 137 -15.62 -13.21 14.16
CA PHE A 137 -16.88 -13.22 13.43
C PHE A 137 -17.79 -14.37 13.90
N HIS A 138 -17.25 -15.58 14.01
CA HIS A 138 -18.03 -16.74 14.41
C HIS A 138 -18.56 -16.60 15.85
N GLU A 139 -17.72 -16.16 16.77
CA GLU A 139 -18.09 -15.89 18.17
C GLU A 139 -19.19 -14.83 18.24
N ALA A 140 -19.02 -13.69 17.55
CA ALA A 140 -20.03 -12.63 17.54
C ALA A 140 -21.36 -13.06 16.90
N PHE A 141 -21.31 -13.96 15.93
CA PHE A 141 -22.51 -14.49 15.28
C PHE A 141 -23.26 -15.49 16.16
N VAL A 142 -22.54 -16.40 16.83
CA VAL A 142 -23.12 -17.45 17.69
C VAL A 142 -23.61 -16.86 19.02
N ASP A 143 -22.81 -16.02 19.65
CA ASP A 143 -23.13 -15.43 20.96
C ASP A 143 -24.07 -14.21 20.84
N GLY A 144 -24.39 -13.79 19.62
CA GLY A 144 -25.27 -12.65 19.36
C GLY A 144 -24.70 -11.34 19.89
N GLN A 145 -23.39 -11.15 19.80
CA GLN A 145 -22.72 -9.99 20.38
C GLN A 145 -23.19 -8.68 19.72
N THR A 146 -23.61 -7.73 20.54
CA THR A 146 -24.04 -6.39 20.12
C THR A 146 -23.09 -5.33 20.64
N SER A 147 -23.04 -4.19 19.96
CA SER A 147 -22.34 -3.01 20.49
C SER A 147 -22.90 -2.63 21.87
N GLN A 148 -22.03 -2.06 22.73
CA GLN A 148 -22.40 -1.58 24.07
C GLN A 148 -23.08 -0.19 24.03
N SER A 149 -23.57 0.23 22.87
CA SER A 149 -24.26 1.50 22.71
C SER A 149 -25.78 1.35 22.78
N SER A 150 -26.48 2.48 22.93
CA SER A 150 -27.94 2.52 22.96
C SER A 150 -28.59 1.91 21.72
N TRP A 151 -27.94 2.01 20.55
CA TRP A 151 -28.43 1.42 19.31
C TRP A 151 -28.14 -0.08 19.20
N GLY A 152 -27.05 -0.56 19.82
CA GLY A 152 -26.74 -1.98 19.96
C GLY A 152 -26.71 -2.80 18.65
N PRO A 153 -26.13 -2.33 17.53
CA PRO A 153 -26.07 -3.13 16.31
C PRO A 153 -25.21 -4.38 16.52
N PRO A 154 -25.49 -5.46 15.77
CA PRO A 154 -24.74 -6.71 15.91
C PRO A 154 -23.31 -6.59 15.36
N LEU A 155 -22.34 -7.09 16.13
CA LEU A 155 -20.91 -6.97 15.84
C LEU A 155 -20.41 -7.96 14.77
N TRP A 156 -21.22 -8.95 14.38
CA TRP A 156 -20.85 -9.85 13.28
C TRP A 156 -20.64 -9.08 11.97
N ILE A 157 -21.30 -7.93 11.77
CA ILE A 157 -21.17 -7.11 10.56
C ILE A 157 -19.72 -6.60 10.41
N PRO A 158 -19.18 -5.75 11.31
CA PRO A 158 -17.80 -5.26 11.17
C PRO A 158 -16.76 -6.38 11.19
N TYR A 159 -16.98 -7.45 11.96
CA TYR A 159 -16.06 -8.59 11.99
C TYR A 159 -16.06 -9.40 10.69
N MET A 160 -17.20 -9.53 10.03
CA MET A 160 -17.29 -10.13 8.69
C MET A 160 -16.52 -9.29 7.67
N LEU A 161 -16.72 -7.96 7.67
CA LEU A 161 -16.00 -7.04 6.79
C LEU A 161 -14.48 -7.14 7.01
N MET A 162 -14.04 -7.16 8.26
CA MET A 162 -12.64 -7.37 8.63
C MET A 162 -12.11 -8.73 8.15
N ALA A 163 -12.81 -9.83 8.43
CA ALA A 163 -12.41 -11.17 8.03
C ALA A 163 -12.30 -11.31 6.50
N ALA A 164 -13.26 -10.76 5.75
CA ALA A 164 -13.26 -10.76 4.30
C ALA A 164 -12.08 -9.95 3.72
N GLY A 165 -11.85 -8.72 4.22
CA GLY A 165 -10.74 -7.88 3.78
C GLY A 165 -9.37 -8.51 4.09
N MET A 166 -9.21 -9.11 5.27
CA MET A 166 -7.97 -9.80 5.65
C MET A 166 -7.72 -11.06 4.83
N THR A 167 -8.77 -11.81 4.50
CA THR A 167 -8.67 -12.96 3.58
C THR A 167 -8.17 -12.52 2.21
N LEU A 168 -8.71 -11.43 1.68
CA LEU A 168 -8.27 -10.89 0.38
C LEU A 168 -6.82 -10.40 0.43
N LEU A 169 -6.42 -9.72 1.51
CA LEU A 169 -5.04 -9.29 1.72
C LEU A 169 -4.09 -10.50 1.79
N SER A 170 -4.49 -11.59 2.45
CA SER A 170 -3.71 -12.83 2.51
C SER A 170 -3.49 -13.44 1.13
N VAL A 171 -4.55 -13.53 0.31
CA VAL A 171 -4.47 -14.00 -1.07
C VAL A 171 -3.52 -13.12 -1.90
N GLN A 172 -3.56 -11.81 -1.71
CA GLN A 172 -2.67 -10.87 -2.39
C GLN A 172 -1.20 -11.10 -2.05
N PHE A 173 -0.87 -11.37 -0.78
CA PHE A 173 0.49 -11.74 -0.36
C PHE A 173 0.95 -13.07 -0.96
N VAL A 174 0.08 -14.10 -0.97
CA VAL A 174 0.40 -15.40 -1.56
C VAL A 174 0.73 -15.25 -3.05
N LEU A 175 -0.09 -14.51 -3.80
CA LEU A 175 0.16 -14.28 -5.22
C LEU A 175 1.48 -13.55 -5.45
N GLN A 176 1.77 -12.52 -4.67
CA GLN A 176 3.00 -11.75 -4.78
C GLN A 176 4.26 -12.59 -4.51
N ILE A 177 4.21 -13.46 -3.49
CA ILE A 177 5.31 -14.36 -3.18
C ILE A 177 5.45 -15.41 -4.30
N ALA A 178 4.36 -15.96 -4.80
CA ALA A 178 4.37 -16.91 -5.91
C ALA A 178 4.98 -16.29 -7.17
N GLU A 179 4.62 -15.06 -7.53
CA GLU A 179 5.20 -14.32 -8.65
C GLU A 179 6.69 -14.05 -8.45
N ALA A 180 7.11 -13.66 -7.24
CA ALA A 180 8.51 -13.37 -6.91
C ALA A 180 9.42 -14.60 -6.99
N VAL A 181 8.86 -15.78 -6.68
CA VAL A 181 9.57 -17.07 -6.73
C VAL A 181 9.58 -17.62 -8.16
N LEU A 182 8.45 -17.60 -8.88
CA LEU A 182 8.31 -18.24 -10.19
C LEU A 182 8.87 -17.42 -11.36
N TYR A 183 8.56 -16.12 -11.40
CA TYR A 183 8.89 -15.24 -12.53
C TYR A 183 9.97 -14.20 -12.16
N GLY A 184 10.36 -14.18 -10.89
CA GLY A 184 11.44 -13.35 -10.38
C GLY A 184 11.02 -11.93 -9.96
N PRO A 185 11.99 -11.14 -9.49
CA PRO A 185 11.80 -9.82 -8.86
C PRO A 185 10.95 -8.82 -9.65
N ARG A 186 11.13 -8.82 -10.97
CA ARG A 186 10.52 -7.84 -11.87
C ARG A 186 9.05 -8.14 -12.13
N ALA A 187 8.70 -9.41 -12.25
CA ALA A 187 7.33 -9.85 -12.45
C ALA A 187 6.48 -9.61 -11.21
N ALA A 188 7.06 -9.78 -10.02
CA ALA A 188 6.36 -9.45 -8.79
C ALA A 188 6.17 -7.93 -8.62
N GLY A 189 6.86 -7.06 -9.38
CA GLY A 189 6.68 -5.61 -9.31
C GLY A 189 7.53 -4.89 -8.28
N TRP A 190 8.71 -5.43 -7.94
CA TRP A 190 9.69 -4.62 -7.21
C TRP A 190 10.16 -3.46 -8.08
N ALA A 191 10.04 -2.23 -7.57
CA ALA A 191 10.58 -1.05 -8.23
C ALA A 191 12.09 -1.23 -8.43
N LYS A 192 12.62 -0.73 -9.56
CA LYS A 192 14.07 -0.69 -9.76
C LYS A 192 14.66 0.17 -8.63
N PRO A 193 15.63 -0.33 -7.84
CA PRO A 193 16.33 0.53 -6.90
C PRO A 193 16.93 1.68 -7.70
N LYS A 194 16.54 2.92 -7.40
CA LYS A 194 17.23 4.11 -7.92
C LYS A 194 18.63 4.06 -7.33
N ILE A 195 19.59 3.62 -8.13
CA ILE A 195 20.99 3.47 -7.71
C ILE A 195 21.54 4.88 -7.55
N GLY A 196 21.35 5.51 -6.38
CA GLY A 196 21.95 6.78 -5.99
C GLY A 196 21.69 7.95 -6.96
N VAL A 197 21.24 9.08 -6.43
CA VAL A 197 21.16 10.35 -7.19
C VAL A 197 22.43 10.62 -8.03
N GLY A 198 23.60 10.16 -7.58
CA GLY A 198 24.87 10.24 -8.33
C GLY A 198 24.96 9.40 -9.61
N ALA A 199 24.37 8.20 -9.72
CA ALA A 199 24.45 7.40 -10.95
C ALA A 199 23.51 7.94 -12.03
N ASP A 200 22.35 8.45 -11.60
CA ASP A 200 21.36 9.09 -12.47
C ASP A 200 21.92 10.42 -13.01
N VAL A 201 22.57 11.20 -12.15
CA VAL A 201 23.27 12.44 -12.53
C VAL A 201 24.46 12.15 -13.45
N ASN A 202 25.25 11.11 -13.18
CA ASN A 202 26.41 10.76 -14.02
C ASN A 202 25.99 10.19 -15.39
N ALA A 203 24.88 9.47 -15.45
CA ALA A 203 24.29 8.98 -16.70
C ALA A 203 23.73 10.12 -17.56
N ASP A 204 23.07 11.11 -16.95
CA ASP A 204 22.56 12.31 -17.64
C ASP A 204 23.72 13.23 -18.11
N MET A 205 24.81 13.30 -17.34
CA MET A 205 26.04 14.01 -17.72
C MET A 205 26.75 13.38 -18.93
N ASN A 206 26.77 12.05 -19.06
CA ASN A 206 27.36 11.36 -20.20
C ASN A 206 26.65 11.65 -21.53
N HIS A 207 25.35 11.99 -21.49
CA HIS A 207 24.59 12.40 -22.67
C HIS A 207 24.70 13.89 -23.00
N ARG A 208 25.34 14.69 -22.14
CA ARG A 208 25.54 16.13 -22.31
C ARG A 208 27.02 16.49 -22.14
N PRO A 209 27.88 16.18 -23.12
CA PRO A 209 29.33 16.42 -23.04
C PRO A 209 29.74 17.89 -22.89
N GLY A 210 28.80 18.84 -23.00
CA GLY A 210 29.01 20.27 -22.74
C GLY A 210 28.75 20.71 -21.29
N LEU A 211 28.30 19.81 -20.41
CA LEU A 211 27.99 20.10 -18.99
C LEU A 211 28.97 19.47 -18.00
N THR A 212 29.99 18.75 -18.48
CA THR A 212 31.10 18.33 -17.62
C THR A 212 31.81 19.58 -17.12
N PRO A 213 31.84 19.88 -15.80
CA PRO A 213 32.67 20.96 -15.30
C PRO A 213 34.12 20.58 -15.59
N SER A 214 34.77 21.30 -16.50
CA SER A 214 36.22 21.28 -16.69
C SER A 214 36.90 21.97 -15.50
N GLY A 215 36.63 21.49 -14.29
CA GLY A 215 37.29 21.91 -13.08
C GLY A 215 38.62 21.16 -12.93
N PRO A 216 39.65 21.80 -12.38
CA PRO A 216 40.91 21.13 -12.10
C PRO A 216 40.67 19.92 -11.19
N ASP A 217 41.17 18.77 -11.62
CA ASP A 217 41.12 17.50 -10.90
C ASP A 217 41.76 17.67 -9.50
N PRO A 218 40.97 17.67 -8.41
CA PRO A 218 41.47 17.97 -7.06
C PRO A 218 42.40 16.87 -6.54
N LEU A 219 42.52 15.74 -7.25
CA LEU A 219 43.37 14.62 -6.87
C LEU A 219 44.72 14.59 -7.61
N ARG A 220 44.99 15.54 -8.51
CA ARG A 220 46.23 15.55 -9.33
C ARG A 220 47.31 16.53 -8.90
N SER A 221 47.10 17.35 -7.87
CA SER A 221 48.05 18.43 -7.52
C SER A 221 48.92 18.20 -6.28
N THR A 222 49.06 16.97 -5.76
CA THR A 222 49.93 16.72 -4.60
C THR A 222 50.84 15.53 -4.79
N THR A 223 51.64 15.50 -5.86
CA THR A 223 52.85 14.66 -5.87
C THR A 223 53.92 15.23 -6.80
N GLY A 224 54.97 15.80 -6.18
CA GLY A 224 56.30 15.95 -6.76
C GLY A 224 56.52 17.15 -7.67
N ASP A 225 57.17 18.20 -7.15
CA ASP A 225 58.57 18.52 -7.48
C ASP A 225 58.91 19.93 -6.95
N GLN A 226 59.56 20.00 -5.78
CA GLN A 226 60.40 21.13 -5.40
C GLN A 226 61.73 20.57 -4.90
N ARG A 227 62.69 20.50 -5.84
CA ARG A 227 64.11 20.67 -5.55
C ARG A 227 64.40 22.12 -5.17
#